data_AF-A0A0L8GF27-F1
#
_entry.id   AF-A0A0L8GF27-F1
#
_cell.length_a   1.000
_cell.length_b   1.000
_cell.length_c   1.000
_cell.angle_alpha   90.00
_cell.angle_beta   90.00
_cell.angle_gamma   90.00
#
_symmetry.space_group_name_H-M   'P 1'
#
loop_
_entity.id
_entity.type
_entity.pdbx_description
1 polymer ?
#
loop_
_entity_poly.entity_id
_entity_poly.type
_entity_poly.pdbx_seq_one_letter_code
_entity_poly.pdbx_strand_id
1 'polypeptide(L)' 'FLNSLELHGTPPHNLFLKVGVLIMLLRNLDHLKLCNGTRLIVKTFSPNVIEATIIT' A
#
# COMPACT_ATOMS: atom_id res chain seq x y z
N PHE A 1 -12.64 -16.18 7.78
CA PHE A 1 -12.25 -16.99 6.60
C PHE A 1 -11.26 -16.26 5.70
N LEU A 2 -11.53 -15.02 5.24
CA LEU A 2 -10.53 -14.25 4.46
C LEU A 2 -9.31 -13.81 5.29
N ASN A 3 -9.51 -13.32 6.51
CA ASN A 3 -8.44 -12.85 7.40
C ASN A 3 -7.63 -13.98 8.07
N SER A 4 -7.98 -15.24 7.82
CA SER A 4 -7.27 -16.42 8.35
C SER A 4 -6.47 -17.18 7.29
N LEU A 5 -6.49 -16.71 6.03
CA LEU A 5 -5.77 -17.32 4.92
C LEU A 5 -4.39 -16.67 4.80
N GLU A 6 -3.35 -17.35 5.28
CA GLU A 6 -1.97 -17.03 4.93
C GLU A 6 -1.63 -17.67 3.58
N LEU A 7 -1.81 -16.89 2.50
CA LEU A 7 -1.44 -17.33 1.16
C LEU A 7 0.00 -16.91 0.87
N HIS A 8 0.81 -17.88 0.43
CA HIS A 8 2.18 -17.62 0.01
C HIS A 8 2.19 -16.61 -1.14
N GLY A 9 2.96 -15.51 -0.98
CA GLY A 9 3.04 -14.43 -1.97
C GLY A 9 1.99 -13.32 -1.84
N THR A 10 1.16 -13.35 -0.78
CA THR A 10 0.27 -12.22 -0.45
C THR A 10 0.84 -11.42 0.72
N PRO A 11 0.58 -10.08 0.79
CA PRO A 11 1.01 -9.27 1.92
C PRO A 11 0.37 -9.78 3.23
N PRO A 12 1.01 -9.53 4.38
CA PRO A 12 0.47 -9.93 5.67
C PRO A 12 -0.93 -9.33 5.88
N HIS A 13 -1.80 -10.10 6.54
CA HIS A 13 -3.16 -9.67 6.91
C HIS A 13 -3.14 -8.34 7.68
N ASN A 14 -2.15 -8.16 8.56
CA ASN A 14 -1.92 -6.92 9.28
C ASN A 14 -0.76 -6.15 8.67
N LEU A 15 -1.06 -4.98 8.11
CA LEU A 15 -0.07 -4.08 7.56
C LEU A 15 0.21 -2.95 8.55
N PHE A 16 1.42 -2.95 9.12
CA PHE A 16 1.89 -1.88 9.98
C PHE A 16 2.76 -0.91 9.18
N LEU A 17 2.40 0.37 9.18
CA LEU A 17 3.09 1.42 8.44
C LEU A 17 3.57 2.52 9.39
N LYS A 18 4.59 3.25 8.96
CA LYS A 18 5.09 4.45 9.65
C LYS A 18 5.21 5.59 8.64
N VAL A 19 5.19 6.83 9.12
CA VAL A 19 5.47 7.99 8.26
C VAL A 19 6.91 7.88 7.73
N GLY A 20 7.09 8.21 6.45
CA GLY A 20 8.38 8.16 5.76
C GLY A 20 8.75 6.80 5.16
N VAL A 21 7.97 5.74 5.40
CA VAL A 21 8.27 4.43 4.81
C VAL A 21 7.84 4.36 3.35
N LEU A 22 8.54 3.51 2.60
CA LEU A 22 8.20 3.14 1.24
C LEU A 22 7.08 2.10 1.24
N ILE A 23 6.03 2.34 0.47
CA ILE A 23 4.97 1.37 0.20
C ILE A 23 4.83 1.15 -1.31
N MET A 24 4.19 0.05 -1.68
CA MET A 24 3.93 -0.31 -3.07
C MET A 24 2.45 -0.58 -3.28
N LEU A 25 1.88 -0.06 -4.37
CA LEU A 25 0.52 -0.42 -4.76
C LEU A 25 0.47 -1.86 -5.22
N LEU A 26 -0.49 -2.63 -4.69
CA LEU A 26 -0.74 -4.02 -5.10
C LEU A 26 -1.92 -4.14 -6.08
N ARG A 27 -2.63 -3.04 -6.30
CA ARG A 27 -3.78 -2.94 -7.20
C ARG A 27 -3.70 -1.65 -7.99
N ASN A 28 -4.27 -1.67 -9.19
CA ASN A 28 -4.41 -0.47 -10.00
C ASN A 28 -5.50 0.42 -9.39
N LEU A 29 -5.13 1.66 -9.07
CA LEU A 29 -6.07 2.72 -8.66
C LEU A 29 -6.42 3.62 -9.85
N ASP A 30 -5.43 3.87 -10.71
CA ASP A 30 -5.56 4.59 -11.97
C ASP A 30 -4.64 3.89 -12.99
N HIS A 31 -5.22 3.38 -14.07
CA HIS A 31 -4.47 2.64 -15.10
C HIS A 31 -3.34 3.46 -15.75
N LEU A 32 -3.40 4.79 -15.73
CA LEU A 32 -2.40 5.63 -16.40
C LEU A 32 -1.26 6.07 -15.48
N LYS A 33 -1.47 6.12 -14.16
CA LYS A 33 -0.51 6.73 -13.22
C LYS A 33 -0.28 5.97 -11.92
N LEU A 34 -1.24 5.18 -11.47
CA LEU A 34 -1.21 4.50 -10.17
C LEU A 34 -1.53 3.02 -10.38
N CYS A 35 -0.59 2.32 -10.99
CA CYS A 35 -0.67 0.89 -11.26
C CYS A 35 0.03 0.05 -10.18
N ASN A 36 -0.24 -1.25 -10.20
CA ASN A 36 0.47 -2.23 -9.39
C ASN A 36 2.00 -2.07 -9.58
N GLY A 37 2.74 -2.03 -8.49
CA GLY A 37 4.18 -1.78 -8.48
C GLY A 37 4.59 -0.32 -8.27
N THR A 38 3.67 0.64 -8.36
CA THR A 38 3.98 2.06 -8.08
C THR A 38 4.46 2.22 -6.65
N ARG A 39 5.62 2.87 -6.47
CA ARG A 39 6.22 3.12 -5.16
C ARG A 39 5.85 4.50 -4.63
N LEU A 40 5.48 4.56 -3.36
CA LEU A 40 5.02 5.77 -2.69
C LEU A 40 5.76 5.94 -1.36
N ILE A 41 6.00 7.18 -0.93
CA ILE A 41 6.47 7.52 0.43
C ILE A 41 5.28 8.01 1.26
N VAL A 42 5.05 7.38 2.40
CA VAL A 42 3.98 7.79 3.33
C VAL A 42 4.30 9.15 3.97
N LYS A 43 3.34 10.07 3.94
CA LYS A 43 3.42 11.40 4.55
C LYS A 43 2.65 11.49 5.86
N THR A 44 1.41 11.04 5.87
CA THR A 44 0.55 11.07 7.07
C THR A 44 -0.58 10.04 6.98
N PHE A 45 -1.25 9.83 8.12
CA PHE A 45 -2.37 8.91 8.26
C PHE A 45 -3.61 9.63 8.77
N SER A 46 -4.75 9.27 8.20
CA SER A 46 -6.09 9.54 8.72
C SER A 46 -6.82 8.20 8.90
N PRO A 47 -7.97 8.14 9.60
CA PRO A 47 -8.61 6.86 9.98
C PRO A 47 -8.75 5.84 8.85
N ASN A 48 -8.97 6.28 7.61
CA ASN A 48 -9.10 5.40 6.44
C ASN A 48 -8.31 5.91 5.21
N VAL A 49 -7.38 6.84 5.40
CA VAL A 49 -6.64 7.47 4.29
C VAL A 49 -5.16 7.49 4.63
N ILE A 50 -4.35 7.04 3.67
CA ILE A 50 -2.90 7.17 3.69
C ILE A 50 -2.55 8.25 2.69
N GLU A 51 -2.00 9.36 3.18
CA GLU A 51 -1.44 10.38 2.29
C GLU A 51 -0.01 9.96 1.94
N ALA A 52 0.30 9.90 0.66
CA ALA A 52 1.61 9.48 0.17
C ALA A 52 1.98 10.19 -1.13
N THR A 53 3.27 10.30 -1.39
CA THR A 53 3.80 10.92 -2.62
C THR A 53 4.45 9.86 -3.50
N ILE A 54 4.22 9.94 -4.81
CA ILE A 54 4.88 9.08 -5.80
C ILE A 54 6.37 9.36 -5.78
N ILE A 55 7.14 8.28 -5.76
CA ILE A 55 8.59 8.34 -5.89
C ILE A 55 8.87 8.29 -7.37
N THR A 56 9.40 9.39 -7.90
CA THR A 56 9.86 9.46 -9.29
C THR A 56 11.21 8.79 -9.42
#